data_AF-A0A4U5JB56-F1
#
_entry.id   AF-A0A4U5JB56-F1
#
_cell.length_a   1.000
_cell.length_b   1.000
_cell.length_c   1.000
_cell.angle_alpha   90.00
_cell.angle_beta   90.00
_cell.angle_gamma   90.00
#
_symmetry.space_group_name_H-M   'P 1'
#
loop_
_entity.id
_entity.type
_entity.pdbx_description
1 polymer ?
#
loop_
_entity_poly.entity_id
_entity_poly.type
_entity_poly.pdbx_seq_one_letter_code
_entity_poly.pdbx_strand_id
1 'polypeptide(L)' 'MSLTDFDDNGLRDLSALTDAEREAYVAVERQSVPVRQLARETNRRPGTIGNLLKRARLRLDDREAEVSDTW' A
#
# COMPACT_ATOMS: atom_id res chain seq x y z
N MET A 1 2.88 -12.13 28.93
CA MET A 1 2.85 -12.61 27.53
C MET A 1 1.66 -11.93 26.89
N SER A 2 1.91 -10.88 26.11
CA SER A 2 0.87 -9.99 25.57
C SER A 2 0.38 -10.53 24.24
N LEU A 3 -0.93 -10.50 23.97
CA LEU A 3 -1.49 -10.90 22.67
C LEU A 3 -1.17 -9.89 21.54
N THR A 4 -0.46 -8.79 21.85
CA THR A 4 0.04 -7.81 20.89
C THR A 4 1.35 -8.24 20.21
N ASP A 5 1.96 -9.36 20.61
CA ASP A 5 3.21 -9.84 20.01
C ASP A 5 2.99 -10.58 18.67
N PHE A 6 1.75 -10.65 18.17
CA PHE A 6 1.40 -11.13 16.83
C PHE A 6 1.26 -10.01 15.79
N ASP A 7 1.72 -8.78 16.08
CA ASP A 7 1.91 -7.74 15.05
C ASP A 7 3.11 -8.10 14.16
N ASP A 8 2.83 -9.03 13.25
CA ASP A 8 3.32 -9.19 11.89
C ASP A 8 4.40 -8.19 11.41
N ASN A 9 5.64 -8.44 11.80
CA ASN A 9 6.80 -8.53 10.90
C ASN A 9 6.76 -7.65 9.61
N GLY A 10 6.72 -6.32 9.75
CA GLY A 10 6.96 -5.37 8.63
C GLY A 10 5.84 -5.26 7.58
N LEU A 11 4.66 -5.80 7.83
CA LEU A 11 3.55 -5.79 6.87
C LEU A 11 2.50 -4.74 7.26
N ARG A 12 2.70 -3.49 6.80
CA ARG A 12 1.71 -2.39 6.89
C ARG A 12 0.30 -2.88 6.52
N ASP A 13 -0.72 -2.57 7.33
CA ASP A 13 -2.12 -2.97 7.10
C ASP A 13 -2.66 -2.37 5.79
N LEU A 14 -2.94 -3.22 4.79
CA LEU A 14 -3.43 -2.80 3.47
C LEU A 14 -4.95 -2.97 3.31
N SER A 15 -5.68 -3.22 4.40
CA SER A 15 -7.14 -3.41 4.36
C SER A 15 -7.88 -2.15 3.91
N ALA A 16 -7.32 -0.96 4.17
CA ALA A 16 -7.87 0.33 3.75
C ALA A 16 -7.73 0.62 2.23
N LEU A 17 -6.94 -0.19 1.51
CA LEU A 17 -6.68 0.03 0.08
C LEU A 17 -7.72 -0.67 -0.80
N THR A 18 -8.09 -0.03 -1.91
CA THR A 18 -8.78 -0.73 -3.00
C THR A 18 -7.85 -1.75 -3.66
N ASP A 19 -8.42 -2.73 -4.37
CA ASP A 19 -7.60 -3.79 -4.99
C ASP A 19 -6.55 -3.24 -5.97
N ALA A 20 -6.91 -2.23 -6.78
CA ALA A 20 -5.97 -1.60 -7.70
C ALA A 20 -4.87 -0.79 -6.99
N GLU A 21 -5.18 -0.17 -5.85
CA GLU A 21 -4.21 0.55 -5.04
C GLU A 21 -3.27 -0.43 -4.32
N ARG A 22 -3.81 -1.53 -3.79
CA ARG A 22 -3.05 -2.61 -3.16
C ARG A 22 -2.11 -3.28 -4.14
N GLU A 23 -2.60 -3.64 -5.32
CA GLU A 23 -1.79 -4.23 -6.40
C GLU A 23 -0.60 -3.31 -6.75
N ALA A 24 -0.87 -2.03 -6.99
CA ALA A 24 0.17 -1.06 -7.33
C ALA A 24 1.17 -0.88 -6.19
N TYR A 25 0.69 -0.72 -4.95
CA TYR A 25 1.53 -0.54 -3.77
C TYR A 25 2.43 -1.75 -3.51
N VAL A 26 1.88 -2.97 -3.55
CA VAL A 26 2.65 -4.19 -3.34
C VAL A 26 3.70 -4.39 -4.42
N ALA A 27 3.34 -4.19 -5.70
CA ALA A 27 4.27 -4.35 -6.80
C ALA A 27 5.47 -3.38 -6.69
N VAL A 28 5.21 -2.10 -6.39
CA VAL A 28 6.28 -1.09 -6.36
C VAL A 28 7.07 -1.10 -5.04
N GLU A 29 6.39 -1.14 -3.89
CA GLU A 29 7.05 -0.98 -2.58
C GLU A 29 7.61 -2.30 -2.06
N ARG A 30 6.91 -3.43 -2.26
CA ARG A 30 7.34 -4.73 -1.71
C ARG A 30 8.13 -5.56 -2.71
N GLN A 31 7.82 -5.45 -3.99
CA GLN A 31 8.48 -6.24 -5.05
C GLN A 31 9.46 -5.40 -5.89
N SER A 32 9.58 -4.10 -5.60
CA SER A 32 10.48 -3.18 -6.31
C SER A 32 10.26 -3.11 -7.83
N VAL A 33 9.04 -3.40 -8.29
CA VAL A 33 8.69 -3.32 -9.72
C VAL A 33 8.68 -1.84 -10.14
N PRO A 34 9.41 -1.45 -11.21
CA PRO A 34 9.36 -0.09 -11.70
C PRO A 34 7.96 0.30 -12.18
N VAL A 35 7.49 1.50 -11.84
CA VAL A 35 6.17 2.04 -12.24
C VAL A 35 5.89 1.89 -13.74
N ARG A 36 6.89 2.13 -14.59
CA ARG A 36 6.75 2.02 -16.05
C ARG A 36 6.67 0.57 -16.53
N GLN A 37 7.27 -0.37 -15.80
CA GLN A 37 7.15 -1.80 -16.10
C GLN A 37 5.75 -2.28 -15.72
N LEU A 38 5.31 -1.99 -14.49
CA LEU A 38 3.97 -2.34 -14.02
C LEU A 38 2.87 -1.75 -14.92
N ALA A 39 3.03 -0.50 -15.37
CA ALA A 39 2.10 0.12 -16.30
C ALA A 39 1.96 -0.66 -17.63
N ARG A 40 3.07 -1.20 -18.16
CA ARG A 40 3.05 -2.02 -19.39
C ARG A 40 2.37 -3.36 -19.14
N GLU A 41 2.73 -4.04 -18.06
CA GLU A 41 2.19 -5.36 -17.69
C GLU A 41 0.68 -5.32 -17.42
N THR A 42 0.20 -4.23 -16.81
CA THR A 42 -1.22 -4.05 -16.48
C THR A 42 -2.02 -3.31 -17.57
N ASN A 43 -1.39 -2.97 -18.70
CA ASN A 43 -1.99 -2.16 -19.78
C ASN A 43 -2.61 -0.83 -19.28
N ARG A 44 -1.92 -0.16 -18.34
CA ARG A 44 -2.31 1.14 -17.77
C ARG A 44 -1.34 2.23 -18.20
N ARG A 45 -1.75 3.50 -18.07
CA ARG A 45 -0.81 4.62 -18.24
C ARG A 45 0.09 4.72 -16.99
N PRO A 46 1.39 5.07 -17.13
CA PRO A 46 2.26 5.28 -15.96
C PRO A 46 1.71 6.29 -14.95
N GLY A 47 1.01 7.33 -15.42
CA GLY A 47 0.33 8.30 -14.55
C GLY A 47 -0.82 7.69 -13.73
N THR A 48 -1.50 6.66 -14.25
CA THR A 48 -2.53 5.93 -13.51
C THR A 48 -1.91 5.17 -12.34
N ILE A 49 -0.80 4.46 -12.57
CA ILE A 49 -0.07 3.77 -11.51
C ILE A 49 0.41 4.77 -10.45
N GLY A 50 0.98 5.90 -10.86
CA GLY A 50 1.40 6.96 -9.93
C GLY A 50 0.25 7.49 -9.08
N ASN A 51 -0.94 7.69 -9.66
CA ASN A 51 -2.13 8.12 -8.92
C ASN A 51 -2.60 7.06 -7.91
N LEU A 52 -2.57 5.78 -8.29
CA LEU A 52 -2.92 4.68 -7.38
C LEU A 52 -1.96 4.64 -6.19
N LEU A 53 -0.65 4.76 -6.42
CA LEU A 53 0.36 4.81 -5.36
C LEU A 53 0.17 5.99 -4.43
N LYS A 54 -0.08 7.19 -4.98
CA LYS A 54 -0.35 8.38 -4.17
C LYS A 54 -1.55 8.17 -3.26
N ARG A 55 -2.65 7.65 -3.81
CA ARG A 55 -3.89 7.36 -3.06
C ARG A 55 -3.70 6.25 -2.04
N ALA A 56 -2.88 5.25 -2.35
CA ALA A 56 -2.55 4.18 -1.43
C ALA A 56 -1.82 4.72 -0.20
N ARG A 57 -0.74 5.48 -0.42
CA ARG A 57 0.05 6.08 0.66
C ARG A 57 -0.80 6.96 1.58
N LEU A 58 -1.61 7.86 1.00
CA LEU A 58 -2.49 8.73 1.79
C LEU A 58 -3.43 7.94 2.71
N ARG A 59 -4.09 6.89 2.20
CA ARG A 59 -4.98 6.08 3.05
C ARG A 59 -4.26 5.30 4.14
N LEU A 60 -3.05 4.84 3.87
CA LEU A 60 -2.24 4.15 4.88
C LEU A 60 -1.75 5.12 5.95
N ASP A 61 -1.38 6.34 5.56
CA ASP A 61 -0.97 7.39 6.50
C ASP A 61 -2.17 7.79 7.38
N ASP A 62 -3.36 7.99 6.79
CA ASP A 62 -4.60 8.28 7.55
C ASP A 62 -4.94 7.13 8.52
N ARG A 63 -4.81 5.88 8.06
CA ARG A 63 -5.07 4.68 8.88
C ARG A 63 -4.09 4.56 10.05
N GLU A 64 -2.81 4.84 9.84
CA GLU A 64 -1.83 4.84 10.92
C GLU A 64 -2.09 5.95 11.94
N ALA A 65 -2.57 7.12 11.50
CA ALA A 65 -3.00 8.18 12.40
C ALA A 65 -4.21 7.74 13.26
N GLU A 66 -5.23 7.11 12.64
CA GLU A 66 -6.39 6.56 13.37
C GLU A 66 -5.98 5.51 14.42
N VAL A 67 -5.06 4.61 14.07
CA VAL A 67 -4.54 3.58 15.00
C VAL A 67 -3.73 4.23 16.12
N SER A 68 -2.92 5.24 15.81
CA SER A 68 -2.11 5.97 16.79
C SER A 68 -2.95 6.77 17.79
N ASP A 69 -4.06 7.38 17.36
CA ASP A 69 -4.94 8.18 18.22
C ASP A 69 -5.80 7.33 19.18
N THR A 70 -5.82 6.02 18.99
CA THR A 70 -6.66 5.09 19.76
C THR A 70 -6.00 4.60 21.07
N TRP A 71 -4.75 5.00 21.37
CA TRP A 71 -3.98 4.50 22.52
C TRP A 71 -3.36 5.58 23.41
#